data_AF-A0A8D1H2K3-F1
#
_entry.id   AF-A0A8D1H2K3-F1
#
_cell.length_a   1.000
_cell.length_b   1.000
_cell.length_c   1.000
_cell.angle_alpha   90.00
_cell.angle_beta   90.00
_cell.angle_gamma   90.00
#
_symmetry.space_group_name_H-M   'P 1'
#
loop_
_entity.id
_entity.type
_entity.pdbx_description
1 polymer ?
#
loop_
_entity_poly.entity_id
_entity_poly.type
_entity_poly.pdbx_seq_one_letter_code
_entity_poly.pdbx_strand_id
1 'polypeptide(L)'
;MKECHQVTEIGSCTDKNKAGPECLQCEEGCSKSRPPGCPHPCVLPCHPGECPPCVQMLRIKCHCKITSLYVECRKMTTADINEKNLLSCCKNQCPKELPCGHRCKEMCHPGECPFNCNQKVKLRCPCKRIKKELQCNKVRENQISIECDTTCKEMKRKASEIKEAEAKAALEEEKRRQQAELEAFENRLKGRRKKNKKRDEVAVELTLWQKYKYYLLPACAVVVVVFAWYIAHGVD
;
A
#
# COMPACT_ATOMS: atom_id res chain seq x y z
N MET A 1 50.70 -2.63 -52.32
CA MET A 1 51.99 -3.27 -52.59
C MET A 1 53.03 -2.50 -51.79
N LYS A 2 53.89 -3.16 -50.99
CA LYS A 2 54.95 -2.46 -50.26
C LYS A 2 56.10 -2.25 -51.24
N GLU A 3 56.48 -0.99 -51.48
CA GLU A 3 57.61 -0.64 -52.34
C GLU A 3 58.91 -0.90 -51.57
N CYS A 4 59.74 -1.83 -52.05
CA CYS A 4 61.05 -2.09 -51.48
C CYS A 4 62.07 -1.16 -52.12
N HIS A 5 62.86 -0.43 -51.33
CA HIS A 5 64.05 0.28 -51.81
C HIS A 5 65.32 -0.52 -51.52
N GLN A 6 66.36 -0.32 -52.33
CA GLN A 6 67.67 -0.93 -52.14
C GLN A 6 68.49 -0.08 -51.16
N VAL A 7 69.05 -0.69 -50.11
CA VAL A 7 69.89 -0.01 -49.10
C VAL A 7 71.37 -0.35 -49.36
N THR A 8 72.26 0.64 -49.27
CA THR A 8 73.71 0.42 -49.45
C THR A 8 74.30 -0.34 -48.25
N GLU A 9 74.97 -1.47 -48.46
CA GLU A 9 75.56 -2.28 -47.39
C GLU A 9 76.83 -1.62 -46.82
N ILE A 10 76.67 -0.78 -45.80
CA ILE A 10 77.81 -0.24 -45.04
C ILE A 10 78.19 -1.30 -43.99
N GLY A 11 79.41 -1.85 -44.10
CA GLY A 11 79.95 -2.98 -43.32
C GLY A 11 80.12 -2.79 -41.80
N SER A 12 79.31 -1.95 -41.15
CA SER A 12 79.31 -1.74 -39.70
C SER A 12 77.90 -1.51 -39.13
N CYS A 13 76.89 -2.25 -39.59
CA CYS A 13 75.62 -2.37 -38.86
C CYS A 13 75.69 -3.60 -37.93
N THR A 14 76.34 -3.45 -36.78
CA THR A 14 76.40 -4.49 -35.73
C THR A 14 75.07 -4.61 -34.97
N ASP A 15 74.20 -3.60 -35.03
CA ASP A 15 72.93 -3.55 -34.32
C ASP A 15 71.74 -3.83 -35.25
N LYS A 16 71.09 -5.00 -35.10
CA LYS A 16 69.88 -5.39 -35.84
C LYS A 16 68.65 -4.49 -35.58
N ASN A 17 68.76 -3.53 -34.66
CA ASN A 17 67.67 -2.67 -34.19
C ASN A 17 67.74 -1.23 -34.73
N LYS A 18 68.70 -0.90 -35.61
CA LYS A 18 68.86 0.44 -36.18
C LYS A 18 68.63 0.42 -37.69
N ALA A 19 67.85 1.38 -38.17
CA ALA A 19 67.67 1.61 -39.60
C ALA A 19 68.93 2.29 -40.18
N GLY A 20 69.30 1.95 -41.42
CA GLY A 20 70.40 2.61 -42.11
C GLY A 20 70.08 4.09 -42.41
N PRO A 21 71.09 4.92 -42.74
CA PRO A 21 70.87 6.35 -43.01
C PRO A 21 69.97 6.61 -44.23
N GLU A 22 69.88 5.65 -45.15
CA GLU A 22 69.04 5.70 -46.36
C GLU A 22 67.64 5.12 -46.15
N CYS A 23 67.39 4.52 -44.98
CA CYS A 23 66.08 3.96 -44.66
C CYS A 23 65.11 5.08 -44.25
N LEU A 24 63.92 5.07 -44.84
CA LEU A 24 62.80 5.90 -44.41
C LEU A 24 62.31 5.48 -43.02
N GLN A 25 61.81 6.45 -42.26
CA GLN A 25 61.19 6.17 -40.96
C GLN A 25 59.93 5.33 -41.15
N CYS A 26 59.79 4.28 -40.34
CA CYS A 26 58.61 3.43 -40.38
C CYS A 26 57.37 4.18 -39.85
N GLU A 27 56.34 4.29 -40.69
CA GLU A 27 55.05 4.90 -40.36
C GLU A 27 54.01 3.87 -39.88
N GLU A 28 54.36 2.59 -39.83
CA GLU A 28 53.47 1.56 -39.30
C GLU A 28 53.24 1.75 -37.79
N GLY A 29 52.03 1.43 -37.33
CA GLY A 29 51.68 1.50 -35.91
C GLY A 29 52.56 0.60 -35.05
N CYS A 30 52.91 1.07 -33.86
CA CYS A 30 53.72 0.28 -32.94
C CYS A 30 52.99 -1.01 -32.51
N SER A 31 53.59 -2.16 -32.83
CA SER A 31 53.05 -3.51 -32.52
C SER A 31 53.48 -4.05 -31.15
N LYS A 32 54.20 -3.24 -30.34
CA LYS A 32 54.63 -3.65 -29.00
C LYS A 32 53.43 -3.68 -28.06
N SER A 33 53.30 -4.76 -27.30
CA SER A 33 52.31 -4.84 -26.22
C SER A 33 52.68 -3.87 -25.10
N ARG A 34 51.70 -3.08 -24.64
CA ARG A 34 51.86 -2.23 -23.47
C ARG A 34 52.01 -3.07 -22.18
N PRO A 35 52.56 -2.49 -21.09
CA PRO A 35 52.66 -3.17 -19.79
C PRO A 35 51.30 -3.73 -19.31
N PRO A 36 51.33 -4.78 -18.45
CA PRO A 36 50.14 -5.52 -18.06
C PRO A 36 49.09 -4.59 -17.45
N GLY A 37 47.85 -4.66 -17.96
CA GLY A 37 46.71 -3.87 -17.51
C GLY A 37 46.24 -2.79 -18.48
N CYS A 38 47.01 -2.47 -19.54
CA CYS A 38 46.56 -1.58 -20.61
C CYS A 38 46.15 -2.39 -21.86
N PRO A 39 44.84 -2.46 -22.20
CA PRO A 39 44.35 -3.15 -23.40
C PRO A 39 44.50 -2.32 -24.69
N HIS A 40 45.04 -1.10 -24.61
CA HIS A 40 45.06 -0.16 -25.73
C HIS A 40 46.31 -0.32 -26.60
N PRO A 41 46.19 -0.19 -27.94
CA PRO A 41 47.36 -0.10 -28.81
C PRO A 41 48.16 1.19 -28.54
N CYS A 42 49.43 1.21 -28.92
CA CYS A 42 50.20 2.44 -28.93
C CYS A 42 49.71 3.35 -30.07
N VAL A 43 49.53 4.65 -29.79
CA VAL A 43 49.07 5.63 -30.79
C VAL A 43 50.24 6.12 -31.65
N LEU A 44 51.48 5.89 -31.21
CA LEU A 44 52.67 6.28 -31.95
C LEU A 44 53.00 5.28 -33.06
N PRO A 45 53.62 5.77 -34.16
CA PRO A 45 54.26 4.89 -35.14
C PRO A 45 55.40 4.10 -34.49
N CYS A 46 56.02 3.22 -35.26
CA CYS A 46 57.14 2.41 -34.80
C CYS A 46 58.23 3.31 -34.19
N HIS A 47 58.57 3.04 -32.93
CA HIS A 47 59.51 3.84 -32.17
C HIS A 47 60.51 2.94 -31.43
N PRO A 48 61.76 3.40 -31.27
CA PRO A 48 62.72 2.75 -30.38
C PRO A 48 62.27 2.94 -28.92
N GLY A 49 62.67 2.00 -28.05
CA GLY A 49 62.35 2.06 -26.61
C GLY A 49 60.93 1.63 -26.21
N GLU A 50 60.58 1.92 -24.96
CA GLU A 50 59.28 1.58 -24.35
C GLU A 50 58.16 2.56 -24.77
N CYS A 51 56.92 2.08 -24.77
CA CYS A 51 55.78 2.92 -25.14
C CYS A 51 55.48 3.96 -24.04
N PRO A 52 55.14 5.22 -24.40
CA PRO A 52 54.77 6.23 -23.42
C PRO A 52 53.46 5.84 -22.68
N PRO A 53 53.19 6.43 -21.50
CA PRO A 53 51.98 6.13 -20.73
C PRO A 53 50.69 6.31 -21.53
N CYS A 54 49.70 5.47 -21.27
CA CYS A 54 48.45 5.51 -22.02
C CYS A 54 47.55 6.68 -21.57
N VAL A 55 47.15 7.52 -22.51
CA VAL A 55 46.21 8.65 -22.30
C VAL A 55 44.76 8.31 -22.62
N GLN A 56 44.49 7.10 -23.13
CA GLN A 56 43.14 6.67 -23.48
C GLN A 56 42.30 6.36 -22.23
N MET A 57 40.98 6.48 -22.38
CA MET A 57 40.00 6.20 -21.33
C MET A 57 39.56 4.74 -21.35
N LEU A 58 39.60 4.08 -20.20
CA LEU A 58 39.04 2.75 -19.98
C LEU A 58 37.61 2.84 -19.48
N ARG A 59 36.75 2.00 -20.06
CA ARG A 59 35.40 1.76 -19.55
C ARG A 59 35.44 0.65 -18.51
N ILE A 60 35.17 1.00 -17.25
CA ILE A 60 35.12 0.04 -16.13
C ILE A 60 33.70 -0.07 -15.57
N LYS A 61 33.31 -1.27 -15.11
CA LYS A 61 32.02 -1.45 -14.42
C LYS A 61 32.16 -0.99 -12.97
N CYS A 62 31.20 -0.18 -12.52
CA CYS A 62 31.15 0.26 -11.13
C CYS A 62 30.83 -0.91 -10.18
N HIS A 63 31.21 -0.82 -8.90
CA HIS A 63 30.82 -1.79 -7.86
C HIS A 63 29.31 -1.98 -7.72
N CYS A 64 28.51 -0.95 -8.06
CA CYS A 64 27.05 -1.07 -8.08
C CYS A 64 26.51 -1.91 -9.26
N LYS A 65 27.34 -2.24 -10.25
CA LYS A 65 27.01 -2.97 -11.50
C LYS A 65 26.01 -2.27 -12.43
N ILE A 66 25.49 -1.10 -12.05
CA ILE A 66 24.52 -0.33 -12.85
C ILE A 66 25.25 0.61 -13.83
N THR A 67 26.21 1.39 -13.33
CA THR A 67 26.88 2.42 -14.11
C THR A 67 28.23 1.94 -14.62
N SER A 68 28.59 2.35 -15.84
CA SER A 68 29.97 2.23 -16.35
C SER A 68 30.69 3.56 -16.16
N LEU A 69 31.93 3.53 -15.66
CA LEU A 69 32.77 4.70 -15.45
C LEU A 69 33.84 4.77 -16.54
N TYR A 70 34.21 5.97 -16.94
CA TYR A 70 35.31 6.23 -17.87
C TYR A 70 36.48 6.80 -17.07
N VAL A 71 37.56 6.03 -16.98
CA VAL A 71 38.74 6.36 -16.17
C VAL A 71 39.98 6.31 -17.04
N GLU A 72 40.91 7.24 -16.85
CA GLU A 72 42.18 7.23 -17.59
C GLU A 72 42.95 5.93 -17.36
N CYS A 73 43.41 5.31 -18.45
CA CYS A 73 44.11 4.04 -18.41
C CYS A 73 45.38 4.09 -17.55
N ARG A 74 46.14 5.20 -17.62
CA ARG A 74 47.32 5.42 -16.78
C ARG A 74 46.97 5.30 -15.30
N LYS A 75 45.96 6.05 -14.84
CA LYS A 75 45.51 6.04 -13.43
C LYS A 75 45.14 4.64 -13.00
N MET A 76 44.38 3.90 -13.82
CA MET A 76 43.98 2.54 -13.46
C MET A 76 45.15 1.53 -13.45
N THR A 77 46.15 1.70 -14.32
CA THR A 77 47.27 0.76 -14.43
C THR A 77 48.28 0.98 -13.29
N THR A 78 48.56 2.24 -12.94
CA THR A 78 49.52 2.59 -11.89
C THR A 78 48.93 2.59 -10.48
N ALA A 79 47.61 2.64 -10.35
CA ALA A 79 46.93 2.69 -9.05
C ALA A 79 47.12 1.41 -8.21
N ASP A 80 47.23 1.60 -6.90
CA ASP A 80 47.13 0.56 -5.90
C ASP A 80 45.71 -0.01 -5.81
N ILE A 81 45.54 -1.13 -5.10
CA ILE A 81 44.23 -1.81 -4.95
C ILE A 81 43.16 -0.85 -4.39
N ASN A 82 43.52 -0.04 -3.39
CA ASN A 82 42.59 0.91 -2.78
C ASN A 82 42.17 2.03 -3.74
N GLU A 83 43.11 2.57 -4.50
CA GLU A 83 42.82 3.61 -5.48
C GLU A 83 42.01 3.05 -6.66
N LYS A 84 42.32 1.83 -7.12
CA LYS A 84 41.49 1.09 -8.09
C LYS A 84 40.05 0.91 -7.62
N ASN A 85 39.85 0.59 -6.33
CA ASN A 85 38.52 0.49 -5.75
C ASN A 85 37.77 1.83 -5.75
N LEU A 86 38.46 2.94 -5.47
CA LEU A 86 37.89 4.29 -5.50
C LEU A 86 37.56 4.74 -6.94
N LEU A 87 38.44 4.46 -7.91
CA LEU A 87 38.21 4.74 -9.32
C LEU A 87 37.03 3.94 -9.88
N SER A 88 36.80 2.73 -9.35
CA SER A 88 35.67 1.85 -9.71
C SER A 88 34.38 2.19 -8.95
N CYS A 89 34.34 3.29 -8.21
CA CYS A 89 33.17 3.75 -7.46
C CYS A 89 32.52 4.96 -8.14
N CYS A 90 31.20 4.89 -8.38
CA CYS A 90 30.44 5.99 -8.98
C CYS A 90 30.13 7.14 -8.01
N LYS A 91 30.55 7.01 -6.74
CA LYS A 91 30.33 7.97 -5.63
C LYS A 91 28.86 8.26 -5.28
N ASN A 92 27.91 7.59 -5.95
CA ASN A 92 26.50 7.64 -5.60
C ASN A 92 26.20 6.71 -4.41
N GLN A 93 25.06 6.93 -3.77
CA GLN A 93 24.54 6.02 -2.73
C GLN A 93 24.39 4.61 -3.28
N CYS A 94 24.77 3.61 -2.49
CA CYS A 94 24.67 2.21 -2.87
C CYS A 94 23.21 1.81 -3.15
N PRO A 95 22.88 1.25 -4.32
CA PRO A 95 21.51 0.90 -4.69
C PRO A 95 21.01 -0.40 -4.03
N LYS A 96 21.88 -1.13 -3.32
CA LYS A 96 21.56 -2.41 -2.69
C LYS A 96 20.69 -2.19 -1.45
N GLU A 97 19.77 -3.13 -1.23
CA GLU A 97 18.90 -3.16 -0.05
C GLU A 97 19.53 -4.01 1.05
N LEU A 98 19.43 -3.51 2.28
CA LEU A 98 19.83 -4.23 3.49
C LEU A 98 18.76 -5.26 3.85
N PRO A 99 19.06 -6.27 4.69
CA PRO A 99 18.08 -7.27 5.13
C PRO A 99 16.83 -6.71 5.82
N CYS A 100 16.91 -5.46 6.29
CA CYS A 100 15.78 -4.74 6.86
C CYS A 100 14.82 -4.10 5.83
N GLY A 101 15.09 -4.25 4.53
CA GLY A 101 14.33 -3.65 3.42
C GLY A 101 14.67 -2.19 3.12
N HIS A 102 15.57 -1.56 3.88
CA HIS A 102 16.04 -0.20 3.60
C HIS A 102 17.23 -0.22 2.63
N ARG A 103 17.36 0.83 1.81
CA ARG A 103 18.54 1.02 0.96
C ARG A 103 19.77 1.35 1.80
N CYS A 104 20.92 0.78 1.42
CA CYS A 104 22.21 1.10 2.03
C CYS A 104 22.48 2.61 1.88
N LYS A 105 22.86 3.28 2.98
CA LYS A 105 23.17 4.72 2.99
C LYS A 105 24.63 5.01 2.67
N GLU A 106 25.48 4.00 2.68
CA GLU A 106 26.88 4.16 2.31
C GLU A 106 27.01 4.51 0.84
N MET A 107 28.08 5.24 0.51
CA MET A 107 28.49 5.42 -0.87
C MET A 107 28.77 4.07 -1.50
N CYS A 108 28.68 4.01 -2.84
CA CYS A 108 28.98 2.80 -3.59
C CYS A 108 30.32 2.22 -3.13
N HIS A 109 30.29 0.98 -2.67
CA HIS A 109 31.42 0.34 -2.03
C HIS A 109 31.62 -1.04 -2.66
N PRO A 110 32.84 -1.59 -2.63
CA PRO A 110 33.08 -2.97 -3.01
C PRO A 110 32.36 -3.93 -2.04
N GLY A 111 32.02 -5.12 -2.54
CA GLY A 111 31.50 -6.22 -1.70
C GLY A 111 30.06 -6.04 -1.19
N GLU A 112 29.78 -6.66 -0.04
CA GLU A 112 28.48 -6.66 0.64
C GLU A 112 28.27 -5.39 1.46
N CYS A 113 27.00 -5.01 1.66
CA CYS A 113 26.65 -3.81 2.43
C CYS A 113 26.79 -4.06 3.92
N PRO A 114 27.19 -3.05 4.72
CA PRO A 114 27.22 -3.18 6.16
C PRO A 114 25.79 -3.38 6.70
N PHE A 115 25.63 -4.27 7.67
CA PHE A 115 24.31 -4.65 8.21
C PHE A 115 23.66 -3.58 9.11
N ASN A 116 24.36 -2.46 9.38
CA ASN A 116 23.96 -1.43 10.33
C ASN A 116 22.97 -0.41 9.73
N CYS A 117 21.67 -0.72 9.77
CA CYS A 117 20.67 0.23 9.29
C CYS A 117 20.47 1.42 10.26
N ASN A 118 21.06 2.57 9.92
CA ASN A 118 20.89 3.85 10.64
C ASN A 118 19.64 4.65 10.23
N GLN A 119 18.67 4.01 9.55
CA GLN A 119 17.43 4.67 9.16
C GLN A 119 16.46 4.75 10.34
N LYS A 120 15.74 5.86 10.47
CA LYS A 120 14.70 6.03 11.50
C LYS A 120 13.41 5.37 11.03
N VAL A 121 12.85 4.51 11.86
CA VAL A 121 11.55 3.87 11.66
C VAL A 121 10.56 4.40 12.70
N LYS A 122 9.30 4.59 12.28
CA LYS A 122 8.21 5.05 13.14
C LYS A 122 7.50 3.84 13.73
N LEU A 123 7.74 3.57 15.01
CA LEU A 123 6.99 2.55 15.74
C LEU A 123 5.81 3.21 16.47
N ARG A 124 4.75 2.42 16.68
CA ARG A 124 3.56 2.85 17.42
C ARG A 124 3.29 1.88 18.56
N CYS A 125 2.68 2.37 19.64
CA CYS A 125 2.11 1.48 20.66
C CYS A 125 1.04 0.56 20.04
N PRO A 126 0.67 -0.55 20.72
CA PRO A 126 -0.47 -1.39 20.33
C PRO A 126 -1.78 -0.61 20.16
N CYS A 127 -1.91 0.47 20.93
CA CYS A 127 -3.03 1.40 20.90
C CYS A 127 -3.01 2.45 19.78
N LYS A 128 -1.94 2.48 18.97
CA LYS A 128 -1.65 3.45 17.89
C LYS A 128 -1.60 4.95 18.28
N ARG A 129 -1.75 5.30 19.56
CA ARG A 129 -1.70 6.68 20.09
C ARG A 129 -0.27 7.23 20.18
N ILE A 130 0.63 6.49 20.82
CA ILE A 130 2.04 6.89 20.94
C ILE A 130 2.77 6.55 19.64
N LYS A 131 3.55 7.50 19.14
CA LYS A 131 4.46 7.33 18.01
C LYS A 131 5.86 7.74 18.47
N LYS A 132 6.86 6.89 18.26
CA LYS A 132 8.27 7.26 18.48
C LYS A 132 9.10 6.89 17.27
N GLU A 133 10.09 7.72 16.98
CA GLU A 133 11.08 7.46 15.94
C GLU A 133 12.28 6.76 16.57
N LEU A 134 12.60 5.58 16.07
CA LEU A 134 13.68 4.74 16.58
C LEU A 134 14.58 4.32 15.43
N GLN A 135 15.85 4.00 15.70
CA GLN A 135 16.77 3.51 14.67
C GLN A 135 16.44 2.06 14.32
N CYS A 136 16.40 1.75 13.02
CA CYS A 136 16.07 0.42 12.51
C CYS A 136 16.98 -0.67 13.08
N ASN A 137 18.28 -0.40 13.21
CA ASN A 137 19.20 -1.37 13.81
C ASN A 137 18.78 -1.77 15.24
N LYS A 138 18.46 -0.77 16.08
CA LYS A 138 18.03 -1.00 17.48
C LYS A 138 16.69 -1.72 17.58
N VAL A 139 15.81 -1.52 16.60
CA VAL A 139 14.52 -2.21 16.53
C VAL A 139 14.70 -3.68 16.13
N ARG A 140 15.59 -3.98 15.17
CA ARG A 140 15.86 -5.36 14.72
C ARG A 140 16.51 -6.23 15.78
N GLU A 141 17.34 -5.65 16.63
CA GLU A 141 17.96 -6.33 17.77
C GLU A 141 16.94 -6.63 18.90
N ASN A 142 15.62 -6.45 18.65
CA ASN A 142 14.52 -6.63 19.60
C ASN A 142 14.69 -5.85 20.92
N GLN A 143 15.58 -4.86 20.96
CA GLN A 143 15.94 -4.17 22.18
C GLN A 143 14.90 -3.12 22.59
N ILE A 144 13.95 -2.77 21.69
CA ILE A 144 13.02 -1.66 21.90
C ILE A 144 11.60 -2.02 21.42
N SER A 145 10.71 -2.30 22.37
CA SER A 145 9.26 -2.31 22.18
C SER A 145 8.67 -0.96 22.58
N ILE A 146 7.62 -0.48 21.87
CA ILE A 146 6.85 0.69 22.31
C ILE A 146 5.61 0.22 23.04
N GLU A 147 5.61 0.41 24.36
CA GLU A 147 4.47 0.11 25.21
C GLU A 147 3.60 1.34 25.45
N CYS A 148 2.37 1.11 25.90
CA CYS A 148 1.50 2.19 26.36
C CYS A 148 1.95 2.64 27.75
N ASP A 149 2.19 3.94 27.90
CA ASP A 149 2.33 4.57 29.21
C ASP A 149 0.97 4.68 29.93
N THR A 150 1.01 5.08 31.20
CA THR A 150 -0.18 5.21 32.06
C THR A 150 -1.22 6.15 31.45
N THR A 151 -0.78 7.31 30.96
CA THR A 151 -1.64 8.31 30.30
C THR A 151 -2.35 7.71 29.08
N CYS A 152 -1.63 6.95 28.27
CA CYS A 152 -2.22 6.34 27.10
C CYS A 152 -3.18 5.20 27.43
N LYS A 153 -2.93 4.41 28.48
CA LYS A 153 -3.90 3.41 28.93
C LYS A 153 -5.20 4.07 29.41
N GLU A 154 -5.10 5.13 30.20
CA GLU A 154 -6.25 5.88 30.71
C GLU A 154 -7.07 6.52 29.58
N MET A 155 -6.40 7.19 28.64
CA MET A 155 -7.06 7.78 27.48
C MET A 155 -7.72 6.72 26.58
N LYS A 156 -7.19 5.48 26.54
CA LYS A 156 -7.83 4.38 25.79
C LYS A 156 -9.13 3.96 26.48
N ARG A 157 -9.13 3.84 27.82
CA ARG A 157 -10.31 3.48 28.62
C ARG A 157 -11.41 4.53 28.53
N LYS A 158 -11.06 5.81 28.74
CA LYS A 158 -12.00 6.93 28.58
C LYS A 158 -12.64 6.95 27.19
N ALA A 159 -11.86 6.72 26.14
CA ALA A 159 -12.37 6.67 24.78
C ALA A 159 -13.31 5.47 24.51
N SER A 160 -13.06 4.29 25.11
CA SER A 160 -13.99 3.16 25.01
C SER A 160 -15.28 3.41 25.80
N GLU A 161 -15.16 3.97 27.01
CA GLU A 161 -16.30 4.31 27.86
C GLU A 161 -17.22 5.35 27.19
N ILE A 162 -16.65 6.39 26.58
CA ILE A 162 -17.42 7.39 25.81
C ILE A 162 -18.13 6.73 24.62
N LYS A 163 -17.43 5.90 23.83
CA LYS A 163 -18.06 5.21 22.68
C LYS A 163 -19.18 4.28 23.11
N GLU A 164 -19.01 3.56 24.22
CA GLU A 164 -20.06 2.70 24.77
C GLU A 164 -21.24 3.51 25.29
N ALA A 165 -20.99 4.66 25.93
CA ALA A 165 -22.05 5.56 26.39
C ALA A 165 -22.80 6.19 25.21
N GLU A 166 -22.11 6.66 24.18
CA GLU A 166 -22.70 7.17 22.95
C GLU A 166 -23.53 6.09 22.24
N ALA A 167 -23.02 4.86 22.13
CA ALA A 167 -23.76 3.75 21.54
C ALA A 167 -25.02 3.38 22.34
N LYS A 168 -24.93 3.39 23.68
CA LYS A 168 -26.09 3.15 24.56
C LYS A 168 -27.12 4.28 24.43
N ALA A 169 -26.68 5.54 24.42
CA ALA A 169 -27.56 6.70 24.26
C ALA A 169 -28.24 6.69 22.88
N ALA A 170 -27.53 6.36 21.81
CA ALA A 170 -28.10 6.22 20.47
C ALA A 170 -29.18 5.12 20.42
N LEU A 171 -28.91 3.98 21.08
CA LEU A 171 -29.85 2.87 21.15
C LEU A 171 -31.08 3.20 22.01
N GLU A 172 -30.92 3.94 23.10
CA GLU A 172 -32.03 4.43 23.92
C GLU A 172 -32.89 5.47 23.16
N GLU A 173 -32.25 6.39 22.43
CA GLU A 173 -32.94 7.36 21.58
C GLU A 173 -33.73 6.67 20.47
N GLU A 174 -33.14 5.66 19.81
CA GLU A 174 -33.84 4.87 18.79
C GLU A 174 -35.06 4.14 19.36
N LYS A 175 -34.92 3.50 20.53
CA LYS A 175 -36.04 2.87 21.24
C LYS A 175 -37.15 3.85 21.57
N ARG A 176 -36.79 5.05 22.03
CA ARG A 176 -37.76 6.11 22.35
C ARG A 176 -38.51 6.59 21.10
N ARG A 177 -37.82 6.72 19.96
CA ARG A 177 -38.45 7.04 18.67
C ARG A 177 -39.42 5.95 18.23
N GLN A 178 -39.02 4.68 18.28
CA GLN A 178 -39.88 3.54 17.95
C GLN A 178 -41.13 3.49 18.83
N GLN A 179 -40.97 3.72 20.14
CA GLN A 179 -42.10 3.73 21.07
C GLN A 179 -43.08 4.88 20.77
N ALA A 180 -42.57 6.09 20.47
CA ALA A 180 -43.41 7.22 20.08
C ALA A 180 -44.17 6.97 18.77
N GLU A 181 -43.56 6.27 17.80
CA GLU A 181 -44.23 5.87 16.55
C GLU A 181 -45.37 4.87 16.80
N LEU A 182 -45.13 3.86 17.64
CA LEU A 182 -46.17 2.89 18.04
C LEU A 182 -47.33 3.58 18.75
N GLU A 183 -47.04 4.47 19.70
CA GLU A 183 -48.06 5.24 20.41
C GLU A 183 -48.86 6.14 19.45
N ALA A 184 -48.19 6.84 18.53
CA ALA A 184 -48.84 7.64 17.51
C ALA A 184 -49.75 6.79 16.59
N PHE A 185 -49.33 5.57 16.25
CA PHE A 185 -50.12 4.62 15.47
C PHE A 185 -51.37 4.16 16.25
N GLU A 186 -51.22 3.77 17.51
CA GLU A 186 -52.36 3.38 18.37
C GLU A 186 -53.38 4.51 18.53
N ASN A 187 -52.93 5.74 18.74
CA ASN A 187 -53.79 6.90 18.88
C ASN A 187 -54.58 7.19 17.59
N ARG A 188 -53.97 7.01 16.41
CA ARG A 188 -54.67 7.08 15.11
C ARG A 188 -55.77 6.01 14.98
N LEU A 189 -55.53 4.79 15.46
CA LEU A 189 -56.53 3.71 15.46
C LEU A 189 -57.70 4.01 16.41
N LYS A 190 -57.43 4.48 17.63
CA LYS A 190 -58.46 4.87 18.61
C LYS A 190 -59.34 6.02 18.08
N GLY A 191 -58.75 6.99 17.38
CA GLY A 191 -59.49 8.06 16.69
C GLY A 191 -60.48 7.55 15.64
N ARG A 192 -60.10 6.54 14.83
CA ARG A 192 -61.01 5.89 13.86
C ARG A 192 -62.16 5.14 14.55
N ARG A 193 -61.91 4.44 15.67
CA ARG A 193 -62.95 3.74 16.44
C ARG A 193 -64.00 4.68 17.04
N LYS A 194 -63.59 5.85 17.58
CA LYS A 194 -64.53 6.87 18.09
C LYS A 194 -65.44 7.43 16.99
N LYS A 195 -64.92 7.56 15.75
CA LYS A 195 -65.70 8.03 14.60
C LYS A 195 -66.73 6.98 14.14
N ASN A 196 -66.39 5.70 14.17
CA ASN A 196 -67.38 4.63 13.93
C ASN A 196 -68.44 4.58 15.02
N LYS A 197 -68.08 4.70 16.31
CA LYS A 197 -69.06 4.72 17.40
C LYS A 197 -70.05 5.90 17.30
N LYS A 198 -69.67 7.02 16.68
CA LYS A 198 -70.57 8.16 16.40
C LYS A 198 -71.41 8.00 15.13
N ARG A 199 -71.10 7.02 14.28
CA ARG A 199 -71.85 6.70 13.06
C ARG A 199 -72.89 5.58 13.27
N ASP A 200 -72.75 4.80 14.34
CA ASP A 200 -73.66 3.70 14.71
C ASP A 200 -74.76 4.11 15.71
N GLU A 201 -75.10 5.40 15.81
CA GLU A 201 -76.47 5.81 16.24
C GLU A 201 -77.35 5.89 14.98
N VAL A 202 -77.48 4.77 14.27
CA VAL A 202 -78.60 4.60 13.35
C VAL A 202 -79.78 4.23 14.23
N ALA A 203 -80.76 5.12 14.33
CA ALA A 203 -82.03 4.85 14.99
C ALA A 203 -82.62 3.56 14.40
N VAL A 204 -82.52 2.46 15.15
CA VAL A 204 -83.21 1.21 14.80
C VAL A 204 -84.68 1.46 15.08
N GLU A 205 -85.41 1.92 14.06
CA GLU A 205 -86.87 1.93 14.05
C GLU A 205 -87.34 0.48 14.32
N LEU A 206 -87.78 0.23 15.55
CA LEU A 206 -88.30 -1.06 15.97
C LEU A 206 -89.51 -1.40 15.10
N THR A 207 -89.39 -2.46 14.30
CA THR A 207 -90.46 -2.98 13.44
C THR A 207 -91.79 -3.10 14.21
N LEU A 208 -92.90 -2.69 13.56
CA LEU A 208 -94.25 -2.67 14.15
C LEU A 208 -94.64 -4.01 14.81
N TRP A 209 -94.13 -5.13 14.30
CA TRP A 209 -94.34 -6.46 14.87
C TRP A 209 -93.79 -6.60 16.30
N GLN A 210 -92.62 -6.03 16.60
CA GLN A 210 -92.08 -6.06 17.98
C GLN A 210 -92.93 -5.25 18.95
N LYS A 211 -93.60 -4.19 18.48
CA LYS A 211 -94.43 -3.32 19.30
C LYS A 211 -95.78 -3.95 19.65
N TYR A 212 -96.36 -4.71 18.71
CA TYR A 212 -97.72 -5.26 18.85
C TYR A 212 -97.76 -6.77 19.15
N LYS A 213 -96.64 -7.50 19.15
CA LYS A 213 -96.61 -8.95 19.44
C LYS A 213 -97.25 -9.31 20.79
N TYR A 214 -97.01 -8.51 21.83
CA TYR A 214 -97.58 -8.73 23.16
C TYR A 214 -99.09 -8.50 23.24
N TYR A 215 -99.67 -7.74 22.29
CA TYR A 215 -101.11 -7.52 22.20
C TYR A 215 -101.79 -8.50 21.24
N LEU A 216 -101.11 -8.90 20.15
CA LEU A 216 -101.63 -9.85 19.16
C LEU A 216 -101.72 -11.28 19.71
N LEU A 217 -100.75 -11.72 20.51
CA LEU A 217 -100.76 -13.07 21.11
C LEU A 217 -101.99 -13.35 22.00
N PRO A 218 -102.33 -12.50 22.98
CA PRO A 218 -103.53 -12.72 23.80
C PRO A 218 -104.82 -12.52 23.00
N ALA A 219 -104.87 -11.60 22.04
CA ALA A 219 -106.05 -11.41 21.19
C ALA A 219 -106.37 -12.67 20.37
N CYS A 220 -105.36 -13.30 19.76
CA CYS A 220 -105.53 -14.56 19.05
C CYS A 220 -105.97 -15.70 19.98
N ALA A 221 -105.42 -15.76 21.20
CA ALA A 221 -105.83 -16.78 22.18
C ALA A 221 -107.31 -16.65 22.59
N VAL A 222 -107.79 -15.42 22.81
CA VAL A 222 -109.21 -15.17 23.14
C VAL A 222 -110.12 -15.59 21.99
N VAL A 223 -109.76 -15.27 20.73
CA VAL A 223 -110.54 -15.69 19.55
C VAL A 223 -110.62 -17.22 19.44
N VAL A 224 -109.51 -17.93 19.66
CA VAL A 224 -109.50 -19.41 19.61
C VAL A 224 -110.37 -20.01 20.72
N VAL A 225 -110.36 -19.44 21.93
CA VAL A 225 -111.21 -19.91 23.03
C VAL A 225 -112.69 -19.66 22.74
N VAL A 226 -113.04 -18.49 22.22
CA VAL A 226 -114.43 -18.17 21.82
C VAL A 226 -114.89 -19.09 20.69
N PHE A 227 -114.03 -19.35 19.70
CA PHE A 227 -114.34 -20.23 18.57
C PHE A 227 -114.50 -21.70 19.02
N ALA A 228 -113.61 -22.18 19.89
CA ALA A 228 -113.73 -23.52 20.49
C ALA A 228 -115.00 -23.65 21.34
N TRP A 229 -115.37 -22.61 22.08
CA TRP A 229 -116.62 -22.56 22.84
C TRP A 229 -117.85 -22.59 21.92
N TYR A 230 -117.84 -21.83 20.83
CA TYR A 230 -118.90 -21.85 19.82
C TYR A 230 -119.04 -23.22 19.14
N ILE A 231 -117.93 -23.92 18.85
CA ILE A 231 -117.97 -25.28 18.30
C ILE A 231 -118.51 -26.28 19.33
N ALA A 232 -118.15 -26.14 20.61
CA ALA A 232 -118.58 -27.05 21.66
C ALA A 232 -120.06 -26.88 22.07
N HIS A 233 -120.65 -25.70 21.84
CA HIS A 233 -122.01 -25.36 22.26
C HIS A 233 -122.95 -24.98 21.10
N GLY A 234 -122.50 -25.13 19.86
CA GLY A 234 -123.22 -24.66 18.67
C GLY A 234 -123.21 -25.67 17.52
N VAL A 235 -123.47 -26.95 17.81
CA VAL A 235 -123.99 -27.93 16.86
C VAL A 235 -124.88 -28.87 17.68
N ASP A 236 -126.18 -28.89 17.33
CA ASP A 236 -127.34 -29.56 17.94
C ASP A 236 -128.01 -28.90 19.17
#